data_AF-A0A7X8KUC0-F1
#
_entry.id   AF-A0A7X8KUC0-F1
#
_cell.length_a   1.000
_cell.length_b   1.000
_cell.length_c   1.000
_cell.angle_alpha   90.00
_cell.angle_beta   90.00
_cell.angle_gamma   90.00
#
_symmetry.space_group_name_H-M   'P 1'
#
loop_
_entity.id
_entity.type
_entity.pdbx_description
1 polymer ?
#
loop_
_entity_poly.entity_id
_entity_poly.type
_entity_poly.pdbx_seq_one_letter_code
_entity_poly.pdbx_strand_id
1 'polypeptide(L)'
;MILSVSRRTDIPAFYSEWFFNRLREGFVLVRNPMNYRQVSHIELNPSIIDGIVFWTKNPAPMMDRLNLLEEYNYYFLVTLTPYGPEIEKSIPSKEKVVEALQKLVGKIGPARIIWRYDPIIFNAEMNLEYHAEKFEFLASRLKGYTRRCQISFVDFYKKAINNLRLLKAEKPDNAIVLQTGKVLADIAGKYEIKLEACAEKADLISLGISPAKCIDDRLIAEISGKNIRVVKDRNQRHSCGCIASIDIGAYNSCRHGCLYCYASFSEKSVANNTSRHNPNSPMLIGDVEAGDKVTKRKMVSYFKGLEAELFPMTKSLL
;
A
#
# COMPACT_ATOMS: atom_id res chain seq x y z
N MET A 1 10.70 12.00 -6.44
CA MET A 1 9.64 11.07 -6.83
C MET A 1 9.40 10.06 -5.73
N ILE A 2 8.17 9.56 -5.58
CA ILE A 2 7.87 8.44 -4.67
C ILE A 2 7.61 7.16 -5.47
N LEU A 3 8.24 6.06 -5.07
CA LEU A 3 8.04 4.73 -5.66
C LEU A 3 7.07 3.91 -4.80
N SER A 4 6.09 3.27 -5.44
CA SER A 4 5.08 2.44 -4.80
C SER A 4 5.28 0.95 -5.12
N VAL A 5 5.53 0.12 -4.10
CA VAL A 5 6.00 -1.28 -4.21
C VAL A 5 5.16 -2.25 -3.35
N SER A 6 3.91 -2.55 -3.67
CA SER A 6 2.99 -1.94 -4.63
C SER A 6 1.56 -2.09 -4.13
N ARG A 7 0.68 -1.18 -4.51
CA ARG A 7 -0.76 -1.26 -4.22
C ARG A 7 -1.48 -2.38 -4.98
N ARG A 8 -0.87 -2.95 -6.01
CA ARG A 8 -1.50 -3.95 -6.91
C ARG A 8 -1.06 -5.37 -6.62
N THR A 9 0.11 -5.52 -6.02
CA THR A 9 0.69 -6.83 -5.71
C THR A 9 1.66 -6.74 -4.54
N ASP A 10 1.72 -7.79 -3.74
CA ASP A 10 2.59 -7.87 -2.58
C ASP A 10 4.01 -8.28 -3.00
N ILE A 11 4.73 -7.29 -3.54
CA ILE A 11 6.12 -7.46 -3.98
C ILE A 11 7.02 -7.93 -2.83
N PRO A 12 6.95 -7.37 -1.60
CA PRO A 12 7.76 -7.87 -0.48
C PRO A 12 7.54 -9.36 -0.17
N ALA A 13 6.30 -9.85 -0.26
CA ALA A 13 6.01 -11.26 0.03
C ALA A 13 6.39 -12.21 -1.11
N PHE A 14 6.28 -11.78 -2.37
CA PHE A 14 6.27 -12.70 -3.51
C PHE A 14 7.33 -12.43 -4.57
N TYR A 15 7.90 -11.23 -4.62
CA TYR A 15 8.73 -10.75 -5.72
C TYR A 15 9.93 -9.92 -5.20
N SER A 16 10.36 -10.18 -3.96
CA SER A 16 11.44 -9.43 -3.33
C SER A 16 12.77 -9.60 -4.07
N GLU A 17 13.06 -10.79 -4.60
CA GLU A 17 14.28 -11.03 -5.39
C GLU A 17 14.31 -10.21 -6.66
N TRP A 18 13.23 -10.26 -7.43
CA TRP A 18 13.06 -9.43 -8.61
C TRP A 18 13.25 -7.94 -8.31
N PHE A 19 12.63 -7.45 -7.23
CA PHE A 19 12.73 -6.04 -6.86
C PHE A 19 14.17 -5.62 -6.58
N PHE A 20 14.93 -6.41 -5.83
CA PHE A 20 16.34 -6.11 -5.56
C PHE A 20 17.24 -6.25 -6.80
N ASN A 21 16.92 -7.17 -7.73
CA ASN A 21 17.60 -7.21 -9.01
C ASN A 21 17.35 -5.93 -9.83
N ARG A 22 16.10 -5.43 -9.86
CA ARG A 22 15.77 -4.15 -10.50
C ARG A 22 16.50 -2.98 -9.84
N LEU A 23 16.56 -2.97 -8.50
CA LEU A 23 17.26 -1.93 -7.74
C LEU A 23 18.76 -1.90 -8.11
N ARG A 24 19.40 -3.08 -8.19
CA ARG A 24 20.81 -3.23 -8.60
C ARG A 24 21.04 -2.78 -10.04
N GLU A 25 20.15 -3.13 -10.96
CA GLU A 25 20.22 -2.71 -12.37
C GLU A 25 19.87 -1.22 -12.56
N GLY A 26 19.27 -0.57 -11.56
CA GLY A 26 18.98 0.86 -11.57
C GLY A 26 17.73 1.25 -12.35
N PHE A 27 16.92 0.30 -12.83
CA PHE A 27 15.66 0.60 -13.53
C PHE A 27 14.64 -0.53 -13.46
N VAL A 28 13.40 -0.20 -13.79
CA VAL A 28 12.30 -1.16 -14.00
C VAL A 28 11.41 -0.71 -15.15
N LEU A 29 10.89 -1.68 -15.91
CA LEU A 29 9.89 -1.48 -16.95
C LEU A 29 8.50 -1.84 -16.42
N VAL A 30 7.56 -0.92 -16.56
CA VAL A 30 6.19 -1.10 -16.06
C VAL A 30 5.19 -0.95 -17.20
N ARG A 31 4.44 -2.03 -17.45
CA ARG A 31 3.35 -2.05 -18.43
C ARG A 31 2.17 -1.24 -17.94
N ASN A 32 1.63 -0.38 -18.79
CA ASN A 32 0.42 0.38 -18.46
C ASN A 32 -0.81 -0.57 -18.47
N PRO A 33 -1.54 -0.71 -17.35
CA PRO A 33 -2.68 -1.62 -17.28
C PRO A 33 -3.87 -1.18 -18.14
N MET A 34 -3.94 0.09 -18.55
CA MET A 34 -5.01 0.64 -19.39
C MET A 34 -4.62 0.72 -20.87
N ASN A 35 -3.32 0.66 -21.18
CA ASN A 35 -2.82 0.63 -22.55
C ASN A 35 -1.65 -0.35 -22.66
N TYR A 36 -1.96 -1.60 -23.02
CA TYR A 36 -1.04 -2.73 -22.94
C TYR A 36 0.29 -2.50 -23.68
N ARG A 37 0.25 -1.82 -24.83
CA ARG A 37 1.44 -1.55 -25.66
C ARG A 37 2.32 -0.41 -25.14
N GLN A 38 1.91 0.29 -24.09
CA GLN A 38 2.73 1.32 -23.46
C GLN A 38 3.50 0.74 -22.27
N VAL A 39 4.82 0.89 -22.33
CA VAL A 39 5.74 0.47 -21.26
C VAL A 39 6.51 1.69 -20.78
N SER A 40 6.48 1.95 -19.47
CA SER A 40 7.24 3.04 -18.84
C SER A 40 8.58 2.52 -18.36
N HIS A 41 9.67 3.17 -18.76
CA HIS A 41 10.99 2.98 -18.15
C HIS A 41 11.15 3.92 -16.95
N ILE A 42 11.33 3.35 -15.77
CA ILE A 42 11.40 4.04 -14.48
C ILE A 42 12.80 3.83 -13.91
N GLU A 43 13.50 4.92 -13.62
CA GLU A 43 14.82 4.87 -12.99
C GLU A 43 14.68 4.61 -11.49
N LEU A 44 15.55 3.77 -10.95
CA LEU A 44 15.56 3.37 -9.54
C LEU A 44 16.72 3.98 -8.76
N ASN A 45 17.23 5.14 -9.17
CA ASN A 45 18.36 5.82 -8.55
C ASN A 45 17.95 6.57 -7.24
N PRO A 46 18.71 6.43 -6.13
CA PRO A 46 18.45 7.17 -4.87
C PRO A 46 18.39 8.70 -5.02
N SER A 47 19.10 9.27 -5.99
CA SER A 47 19.11 10.72 -6.24
C SER A 47 17.80 11.28 -6.81
N ILE A 48 16.89 10.41 -7.28
CA ILE A 48 15.59 10.77 -7.87
C ILE A 48 14.42 10.21 -7.03
N ILE A 49 14.62 9.05 -6.39
CA ILE A 49 13.64 8.44 -5.48
C ILE A 49 13.80 9.02 -4.09
N ASP A 50 12.85 9.86 -3.70
CA ASP A 50 12.83 10.49 -2.37
C ASP A 50 12.29 9.56 -1.30
N GLY A 51 11.50 8.56 -1.70
CA GLY A 51 10.89 7.59 -0.81
C GLY A 51 10.37 6.36 -1.55
N ILE A 52 10.49 5.19 -0.92
CA ILE A 52 9.88 3.93 -1.36
C ILE A 52 8.83 3.52 -0.34
N VAL A 53 7.63 3.22 -0.81
CA VAL A 53 6.54 2.74 0.04
C VAL A 53 6.30 1.28 -0.28
N PHE A 54 6.40 0.41 0.72
CA PHE A 54 6.15 -1.02 0.58
C PHE A 54 4.76 -1.37 1.09
N TRP A 55 4.01 -2.20 0.36
CA TRP A 55 2.75 -2.79 0.83
C TRP A 55 2.95 -4.27 0.99
N THR A 56 2.61 -4.80 2.15
CA THR A 56 2.69 -6.24 2.36
C THR A 56 1.74 -6.76 3.42
N LYS A 57 1.34 -8.01 3.27
CA LYS A 57 0.70 -8.85 4.29
C LYS A 57 1.67 -9.86 4.89
N ASN A 58 2.86 -10.00 4.32
CA ASN A 58 3.92 -10.87 4.82
C ASN A 58 5.29 -10.25 4.51
N PRO A 59 5.90 -9.49 5.44
CA PRO A 59 7.19 -8.85 5.20
C PRO A 59 8.37 -9.83 5.18
N ALA A 60 8.20 -11.07 5.65
CA ALA A 60 9.30 -11.98 5.91
C ALA A 60 10.24 -12.24 4.72
N PRO A 61 9.73 -12.48 3.49
CA PRO A 61 10.59 -12.80 2.34
C PRO A 61 11.49 -11.66 1.86
N MET A 62 11.31 -10.44 2.38
CA MET A 62 12.13 -9.27 2.04
C MET A 62 13.18 -8.94 3.12
N MET A 63 13.02 -9.46 4.34
CA MET A 63 13.73 -8.96 5.53
C MET A 63 15.25 -9.10 5.47
N ASP A 64 15.77 -10.17 4.86
CA ASP A 64 17.22 -10.45 4.85
C ASP A 64 18.01 -9.58 3.88
N ARG A 65 17.33 -8.76 3.08
CA ARG A 65 17.93 -7.88 2.06
C ARG A 65 17.67 -6.39 2.31
N LEU A 66 17.18 -6.03 3.50
CA LEU A 66 16.89 -4.63 3.84
C LEU A 66 18.14 -3.73 3.87
N ASN A 67 19.33 -4.30 4.06
CA ASN A 67 20.61 -3.59 3.93
C ASN A 67 20.81 -3.02 2.52
N LEU A 68 20.22 -3.62 1.49
CA LEU A 68 20.26 -3.08 0.11
C LEU A 68 19.41 -1.82 -0.07
N LEU A 69 18.69 -1.37 0.97
CA LEU A 69 17.89 -0.15 0.98
C LEU A 69 18.53 0.99 1.79
N GLU A 70 19.77 0.85 2.25
CA GLU A 70 20.42 1.83 3.15
C GLU A 70 20.46 3.26 2.57
N GLU A 71 20.60 3.40 1.25
CA GLU A 71 20.62 4.70 0.57
C GLU A 71 19.23 5.30 0.30
N TYR A 72 18.16 4.56 0.57
CA TYR A 72 16.79 4.98 0.28
C TYR A 72 16.03 5.31 1.55
N ASN A 73 15.19 6.35 1.48
CA ASN A 73 14.14 6.52 2.47
C ASN A 73 13.00 5.54 2.14
N TYR A 74 12.49 4.83 3.14
CA TYR A 74 11.36 3.94 2.92
C TYR A 74 10.56 3.69 4.20
N TYR A 75 9.34 3.21 4.00
CA TYR A 75 8.52 2.67 5.08
C TYR A 75 7.59 1.57 4.56
N PHE A 76 7.05 0.79 5.48
CA PHE A 76 6.15 -0.31 5.19
C PHE A 76 4.73 -0.02 5.68
N LEU A 77 3.79 -0.30 4.80
CA LEU A 77 2.39 -0.50 5.11
C LEU A 77 2.17 -2.01 5.28
N VAL A 78 2.10 -2.46 6.53
CA VAL A 78 1.90 -3.87 6.86
C VAL A 78 0.42 -4.09 7.15
N THR A 79 -0.24 -4.85 6.30
CA THR A 79 -1.67 -5.15 6.42
C THR A 79 -1.85 -6.39 7.27
N LEU A 80 -2.39 -6.20 8.46
CA LEU A 80 -2.70 -7.26 9.41
C LEU A 80 -4.16 -7.09 9.85
N THR A 81 -4.99 -7.94 9.29
CA THR A 81 -6.45 -8.03 9.43
C THR A 81 -6.81 -9.27 10.26
N PRO A 82 -8.03 -9.37 10.81
CA PRO A 82 -8.39 -10.45 11.71
C PRO A 82 -8.81 -11.74 10.99
N TYR A 83 -8.90 -11.72 9.65
CA TYR A 83 -9.55 -12.76 8.87
C TYR A 83 -8.71 -14.04 8.72
N GLY A 84 -9.37 -15.20 8.75
CA GLY A 84 -8.73 -16.49 8.55
C GLY A 84 -8.56 -16.86 7.07
N PRO A 85 -8.11 -18.10 6.79
CA PRO A 85 -7.87 -18.60 5.44
C PRO A 85 -9.13 -18.68 4.57
N GLU A 86 -10.32 -18.65 5.16
CA GLU A 86 -11.60 -18.57 4.45
C GLU A 86 -11.77 -17.26 3.66
N ILE A 87 -11.17 -16.16 4.14
CA ILE A 87 -11.14 -14.85 3.44
C ILE A 87 -9.76 -14.57 2.86
N GLU A 88 -8.69 -15.01 3.54
CA GLU A 88 -7.28 -14.71 3.24
C GLU A 88 -6.45 -15.99 3.07
N LYS A 89 -6.71 -16.71 1.98
CA LYS A 89 -6.25 -18.09 1.73
C LYS A 89 -4.77 -18.37 1.98
N SER A 90 -3.87 -17.53 1.47
CA SER A 90 -2.44 -17.86 1.39
C SER A 90 -1.56 -16.95 2.26
N ILE A 91 -2.13 -16.31 3.28
CA ILE A 91 -1.36 -15.53 4.26
C ILE A 91 -0.90 -16.47 5.39
N PRO A 92 0.34 -16.35 5.91
CA PRO A 92 0.73 -17.03 7.13
C PRO A 92 -0.23 -16.76 8.30
N SER A 93 -0.18 -17.60 9.34
CA SER A 93 -0.99 -17.38 10.55
C SER A 93 -0.75 -15.99 11.14
N LYS A 94 -1.74 -15.44 11.85
CA LYS A 94 -1.64 -14.09 12.41
C LYS A 94 -0.45 -13.95 13.34
N GLU A 95 -0.17 -14.98 14.13
CA GLU A 95 0.99 -15.05 15.02
C GLU A 95 2.29 -14.91 14.23
N LYS A 96 2.44 -15.64 13.11
CA LYS A 96 3.61 -15.54 12.24
C LYS A 96 3.74 -14.17 11.58
N VAL A 97 2.63 -13.55 11.17
CA VAL A 97 2.67 -12.20 10.59
C VAL A 97 3.02 -11.15 11.65
N VAL A 98 2.50 -11.28 12.88
CA VAL A 98 2.88 -10.45 14.03
C VAL A 98 4.37 -10.58 14.32
N GLU A 99 4.90 -11.81 14.43
CA GLU A 99 6.33 -12.04 14.64
C GLU A 99 7.18 -11.45 13.52
N ALA A 100 6.76 -11.61 12.26
CA ALA A 100 7.46 -11.03 11.11
C ALA A 100 7.45 -9.50 11.14
N LEU A 101 6.34 -8.88 11.54
CA LEU A 101 6.23 -7.43 11.72
C LEU A 101 7.15 -6.96 12.86
N GLN A 102 7.13 -7.64 14.01
CA GLN A 102 7.99 -7.29 15.16
C GLN A 102 9.48 -7.42 14.79
N LYS A 103 9.87 -8.47 14.05
CA LYS A 103 11.23 -8.62 13.51
C LYS A 103 11.59 -7.53 12.53
N LEU A 104 10.67 -7.14 11.64
CA LEU A 104 10.87 -6.02 10.72
C LEU A 104 11.13 -4.72 11.48
N VAL A 105 10.33 -4.40 12.50
CA VAL A 105 10.52 -3.23 13.37
C VAL A 105 11.87 -3.26 14.06
N GLY A 106 12.31 -4.42 14.55
CA GLY A 106 13.64 -4.57 15.15
C GLY A 106 14.78 -4.18 14.20
N LYS A 107 14.56 -4.25 12.88
CA LYS A 107 15.53 -3.85 11.85
C LYS A 107 15.41 -2.40 11.41
N ILE A 108 14.20 -1.86 11.30
CA ILE A 108 13.96 -0.55 10.64
C ILE A 108 13.35 0.53 11.56
N GLY A 109 13.03 0.17 12.80
CA GLY A 109 12.38 1.01 13.78
C GLY A 109 10.86 1.18 13.54
N PRO A 110 10.10 1.48 14.61
CA PRO A 110 8.63 1.57 14.53
C PRO A 110 8.15 2.80 13.77
N ALA A 111 8.99 3.83 13.60
CA ALA A 111 8.67 5.03 12.82
C ALA A 111 8.45 4.72 11.33
N ARG A 112 9.05 3.64 10.81
CA ARG A 112 8.93 3.21 9.41
C ARG A 112 7.83 2.17 9.19
N ILE A 113 6.95 1.96 10.18
CA ILE A 113 5.84 1.01 10.09
C ILE A 113 4.51 1.77 10.22
N ILE A 114 3.60 1.46 9.31
CA ILE A 114 2.18 1.74 9.44
C ILE A 114 1.45 0.41 9.42
N TRP A 115 0.75 0.11 10.50
CA TRP A 115 -0.19 -1.02 10.53
C TRP A 115 -1.45 -0.64 9.74
N ARG A 116 -1.92 -1.54 8.90
CA ARG A 116 -3.20 -1.42 8.19
C ARG A 116 -4.15 -2.51 8.67
N TYR A 117 -5.16 -2.12 9.42
CA TYR A 117 -6.33 -2.95 9.71
C TYR A 117 -7.40 -2.62 8.67
N ASP A 118 -7.11 -3.00 7.43
CA ASP A 118 -7.78 -2.50 6.23
C ASP A 118 -7.84 -3.61 5.16
N PRO A 119 -9.04 -3.98 4.69
CA PRO A 119 -10.34 -3.39 5.00
C PRO A 119 -11.01 -4.02 6.23
N ILE A 120 -11.91 -3.27 6.85
CA ILE A 120 -12.93 -3.73 7.81
C ILE A 120 -14.14 -4.26 7.00
N ILE A 121 -14.57 -5.48 7.26
CA ILE A 121 -15.64 -6.19 6.54
C ILE A 121 -16.72 -6.55 7.55
N PHE A 122 -17.91 -5.98 7.37
CA PHE A 122 -19.07 -6.34 8.18
C PHE A 122 -19.87 -7.48 7.54
N ASN A 123 -20.35 -8.39 8.38
CA ASN A 123 -21.46 -9.31 8.10
C ASN A 123 -22.07 -9.76 9.45
N ALA A 124 -22.96 -10.74 9.44
CA ALA A 124 -23.60 -11.25 10.66
C ALA A 124 -22.63 -11.77 11.74
N GLU A 125 -21.44 -12.25 11.34
CA GLU A 125 -20.42 -12.79 12.26
C GLU A 125 -19.33 -11.75 12.59
N MET A 126 -18.96 -10.90 11.63
CA MET A 126 -17.95 -9.85 11.75
C MET A 126 -18.60 -8.51 12.07
N ASN A 127 -19.28 -8.45 13.22
CA ASN A 127 -19.93 -7.23 13.70
C ASN A 127 -18.95 -6.33 14.49
N LEU A 128 -19.49 -5.30 15.16
CA LEU A 128 -18.68 -4.35 15.92
C LEU A 128 -17.94 -5.05 17.08
N GLU A 129 -18.63 -5.93 17.80
CA GLU A 129 -18.09 -6.66 18.94
C GLU A 129 -16.91 -7.54 18.49
N TYR A 130 -17.07 -8.26 17.37
CA TYR A 130 -16.00 -9.02 16.75
C TYR A 130 -14.79 -8.13 16.41
N HIS A 131 -15.03 -7.00 15.73
CA HIS A 131 -13.95 -6.12 15.35
C HIS A 131 -13.26 -5.46 16.55
N ALA A 132 -14.00 -5.13 17.61
CA ALA A 132 -13.45 -4.60 18.85
C ALA A 132 -12.51 -5.63 19.52
N GLU A 133 -12.97 -6.87 19.69
CA GLU A 133 -12.17 -7.95 20.28
C GLU A 133 -10.90 -8.22 19.47
N LYS A 134 -11.03 -8.42 18.15
CA LYS A 134 -9.89 -8.76 17.30
C LYS A 134 -8.92 -7.59 17.14
N PHE A 135 -9.42 -6.36 17.06
CA PHE A 135 -8.57 -5.18 16.99
C PHE A 135 -7.81 -4.98 18.31
N GLU A 136 -8.46 -5.14 19.47
CA GLU A 136 -7.79 -5.06 20.78
C GLU A 136 -6.72 -6.13 20.93
N PHE A 137 -7.01 -7.36 20.53
CA PHE A 137 -6.01 -8.43 20.49
C PHE A 137 -4.79 -8.02 19.66
N LEU A 138 -4.97 -7.59 18.41
CA LEU A 138 -3.84 -7.18 17.55
C LEU A 138 -3.12 -5.94 18.07
N ALA A 139 -3.85 -4.92 18.52
CA ALA A 139 -3.28 -3.68 19.06
C ALA A 139 -2.39 -3.96 20.27
N SER A 140 -2.80 -4.87 21.16
CA SER A 140 -1.99 -5.30 22.32
C SER A 140 -0.64 -5.92 21.93
N ARG A 141 -0.61 -6.63 20.80
CA ARG A 141 0.61 -7.28 20.27
C ARG A 141 1.49 -6.31 19.47
N LEU A 142 0.93 -5.20 19.02
CA LEU A 142 1.59 -4.19 18.19
C LEU A 142 1.98 -2.93 18.96
N LYS A 143 1.66 -2.83 20.25
CA LYS A 143 2.15 -1.76 21.12
C LYS A 143 3.68 -1.66 21.04
N GLY A 144 4.19 -0.46 20.73
CA GLY A 144 5.62 -0.19 20.55
C GLY A 144 6.20 -0.62 19.18
N TYR A 145 5.45 -1.37 18.37
CA TYR A 145 5.88 -1.84 17.05
C TYR A 145 5.34 -1.00 15.89
N THR A 146 4.33 -0.18 16.14
CA THR A 146 3.82 0.82 15.20
C THR A 146 3.37 2.04 15.97
N ARG A 147 3.47 3.23 15.34
CA ARG A 147 2.93 4.47 15.91
C ARG A 147 1.50 4.75 15.43
N ARG A 148 1.11 4.17 14.30
CA ARG A 148 -0.13 4.52 13.58
C ARG A 148 -0.80 3.27 13.03
N CYS A 149 -2.13 3.27 13.04
CA CYS A 149 -2.96 2.28 12.38
C CYS A 149 -3.90 2.97 11.39
N GLN A 150 -3.91 2.50 10.15
CA GLN A 150 -4.85 2.95 9.13
C GLN A 150 -5.99 1.93 9.00
N ILE A 151 -7.21 2.43 9.01
CA ILE A 151 -8.43 1.66 8.75
C ILE A 151 -9.14 2.18 7.50
N SER A 152 -9.90 1.30 6.87
CA SER A 152 -10.95 1.66 5.92
C SER A 152 -12.04 0.59 5.95
N PHE A 153 -13.23 0.92 5.48
CA PHE A 153 -14.32 -0.05 5.33
C PHE A 153 -14.34 -0.59 3.91
N VAL A 154 -14.69 -1.87 3.77
CA VAL A 154 -14.59 -2.56 2.47
C VAL A 154 -15.42 -1.87 1.38
N ASP A 155 -14.75 -1.54 0.29
CA ASP A 155 -15.38 -1.03 -0.92
C ASP A 155 -15.87 -2.18 -1.82
N PHE A 156 -17.09 -2.07 -2.33
CA PHE A 156 -17.68 -3.05 -3.23
C PHE A 156 -17.27 -2.81 -4.69
N TYR A 157 -15.97 -2.94 -4.97
CA TYR A 157 -15.45 -2.83 -6.32
C TYR A 157 -16.03 -3.92 -7.24
N LYS A 158 -16.29 -3.57 -8.50
CA LYS A 158 -16.83 -4.51 -9.53
C LYS A 158 -16.06 -5.84 -9.60
N LYS A 159 -14.76 -5.82 -9.33
CA LYS A 159 -13.86 -6.98 -9.38
C LYS A 159 -13.94 -7.90 -8.15
N ALA A 160 -14.39 -7.39 -7.01
CA ALA A 160 -14.50 -8.13 -5.75
C ALA A 160 -15.96 -8.41 -5.33
N ILE A 161 -16.93 -7.76 -5.96
CA ILE A 161 -18.34 -7.77 -5.53
C ILE A 161 -18.95 -9.16 -5.40
N ASN A 162 -18.61 -10.09 -6.30
CA ASN A 162 -19.16 -11.45 -6.25
C ASN A 162 -18.64 -12.22 -5.04
N ASN A 163 -17.35 -12.11 -4.74
CA ASN A 163 -16.75 -12.73 -3.56
C ASN A 163 -17.30 -12.11 -2.26
N LEU A 164 -17.46 -10.79 -2.23
CA LEU A 164 -18.05 -10.09 -1.09
C LEU A 164 -19.51 -10.49 -0.86
N ARG A 165 -20.29 -10.73 -1.92
CA ARG A 165 -21.66 -11.26 -1.81
C ARG A 165 -21.69 -12.68 -1.24
N LEU A 166 -20.75 -13.54 -1.61
CA LEU A 166 -20.62 -14.88 -1.03
C LEU A 166 -20.30 -14.83 0.47
N LEU A 167 -19.52 -13.82 0.90
CA LEU A 167 -19.26 -13.53 2.30
C LEU A 167 -20.44 -12.88 3.04
N LYS A 168 -21.53 -12.59 2.32
CA LYS A 168 -22.65 -11.76 2.81
C LYS A 168 -22.14 -10.45 3.41
N ALA A 169 -21.09 -9.88 2.82
CA ALA A 169 -20.51 -8.64 3.30
C ALA A 169 -21.51 -7.50 3.14
N GLU A 170 -21.58 -6.66 4.16
CA GLU A 170 -22.47 -5.52 4.25
C GLU A 170 -21.68 -4.23 4.14
N LYS A 171 -22.32 -3.20 3.58
CA LYS A 171 -21.79 -1.86 3.60
C LYS A 171 -22.33 -1.15 4.83
N PRO A 172 -21.49 -0.83 5.84
CA PRO A 172 -21.97 -0.13 7.02
C PRO A 172 -22.45 1.27 6.66
N ASP A 173 -23.49 1.72 7.34
CA ASP A 173 -23.93 3.12 7.26
C ASP A 173 -23.00 4.03 8.07
N ASN A 174 -23.25 5.35 8.01
CA ASN A 174 -22.42 6.32 8.71
C ASN A 174 -22.46 6.16 10.24
N ALA A 175 -23.57 5.69 10.81
CA ALA A 175 -23.70 5.52 12.26
C ALA A 175 -22.81 4.36 12.73
N ILE A 176 -22.84 3.23 12.02
CA ILE A 176 -21.96 2.08 12.28
C ILE A 176 -20.50 2.47 12.07
N VAL A 177 -20.18 3.22 11.01
CA VAL A 177 -18.81 3.70 10.76
C VAL A 177 -18.31 4.59 11.90
N LEU A 178 -19.11 5.54 12.38
CA LEU A 178 -18.74 6.42 13.49
C LEU A 178 -18.59 5.65 14.80
N GLN A 179 -19.51 4.73 15.11
CA GLN A 179 -19.45 3.90 16.31
C GLN A 179 -18.22 3.00 16.28
N THR A 180 -17.95 2.35 15.14
CA THR A 180 -16.75 1.53 14.95
C THR A 180 -15.49 2.38 15.10
N GLY A 181 -15.43 3.53 14.44
CA GLY A 181 -14.32 4.46 14.55
C GLY A 181 -14.04 4.84 16.00
N LYS A 182 -15.09 5.21 16.76
CA LYS A 182 -14.99 5.56 18.18
C LYS A 182 -14.38 4.43 19.01
N VAL A 183 -14.95 3.22 18.90
CA VAL A 183 -14.48 2.04 19.64
C VAL A 183 -13.02 1.70 19.30
N LEU A 184 -12.68 1.67 18.01
CA LEU A 184 -11.31 1.36 17.59
C LEU A 184 -10.32 2.45 18.00
N ALA A 185 -10.73 3.72 18.00
CA ALA A 185 -9.87 4.83 18.44
C ALA A 185 -9.60 4.76 19.94
N ASP A 186 -10.62 4.47 20.75
CA ASP A 186 -10.47 4.31 22.19
C ASP A 186 -9.55 3.11 22.51
N ILE A 187 -9.70 1.98 21.79
CA ILE A 187 -8.80 0.82 21.91
C ILE A 187 -7.37 1.18 21.49
N ALA A 188 -7.18 1.79 20.32
CA ALA A 188 -5.86 2.15 19.80
C ALA A 188 -5.12 3.09 20.77
N GLY A 189 -5.85 4.03 21.39
CA GLY A 189 -5.34 4.94 22.43
C GLY A 189 -4.77 4.21 23.65
N LYS A 190 -5.41 3.15 24.13
CA LYS A 190 -4.89 2.32 25.26
C LYS A 190 -3.50 1.72 24.96
N TYR A 191 -3.20 1.49 23.68
CA TYR A 191 -1.95 0.90 23.21
C TYR A 191 -1.00 1.91 22.56
N GLU A 192 -1.25 3.21 22.73
CA GLU A 192 -0.42 4.31 22.20
C GLU A 192 -0.29 4.28 20.66
N ILE A 193 -1.33 3.77 19.99
CA ILE A 193 -1.42 3.72 18.53
C ILE A 193 -2.39 4.81 18.07
N LYS A 194 -1.92 5.70 17.19
CA LYS A 194 -2.79 6.71 16.58
C LYS A 194 -3.62 6.08 15.46
N LEU A 195 -4.95 6.18 15.54
CA LEU A 195 -5.86 5.69 14.52
C LEU A 195 -6.11 6.73 13.42
N GLU A 196 -6.16 6.27 12.17
CA GLU A 196 -6.37 7.10 10.98
C GLU A 196 -7.27 6.38 9.98
N ALA A 197 -8.06 7.14 9.20
CA ALA A 197 -9.03 6.57 8.27
C ALA A 197 -8.76 7.00 6.82
N CYS A 198 -8.76 6.05 5.89
CA CYS A 198 -8.48 6.33 4.48
C CYS A 198 -9.75 6.63 3.67
N ALA A 199 -9.90 7.88 3.22
CA ALA A 199 -10.89 8.29 2.22
C ALA A 199 -12.36 8.02 2.61
N GLU A 200 -12.65 7.90 3.90
CA GLU A 200 -14.00 7.71 4.43
C GLU A 200 -14.87 8.97 4.30
N LYS A 201 -16.17 8.78 4.10
CA LYS A 201 -17.14 9.89 3.98
C LYS A 201 -17.66 10.37 5.32
N ALA A 202 -17.70 9.49 6.32
CA ALA A 202 -18.15 9.83 7.66
C ALA A 202 -17.16 10.79 8.34
N ASP A 203 -17.66 11.67 9.19
CA ASP A 203 -16.84 12.63 9.93
C ASP A 203 -16.13 11.98 11.13
N LEU A 204 -15.12 11.18 10.82
CA LEU A 204 -14.25 10.56 11.83
C LEU A 204 -13.28 11.58 12.46
N ILE A 205 -13.13 12.78 11.90
CA ILE A 205 -12.26 13.84 12.44
C ILE A 205 -12.79 14.31 13.80
N SER A 206 -14.11 14.40 13.94
CA SER A 206 -14.79 14.70 15.22
C SER A 206 -14.42 13.73 16.36
N LEU A 207 -13.96 12.52 16.02
CA LEU A 207 -13.53 11.48 16.95
C LEU A 207 -12.01 11.48 17.19
N GLY A 208 -11.27 12.47 16.65
CA GLY A 208 -9.81 12.53 16.70
C GLY A 208 -9.11 11.64 15.66
N ILE A 209 -9.85 11.00 14.76
CA ILE A 209 -9.29 10.10 13.74
C ILE A 209 -8.94 10.92 12.50
N SER A 210 -7.64 11.09 12.26
CA SER A 210 -7.15 11.90 11.14
C SER A 210 -7.29 11.18 9.79
N PRO A 211 -7.40 11.93 8.67
CA PRO A 211 -7.31 11.32 7.34
C PRO A 211 -5.96 10.64 7.12
N ALA A 212 -6.01 9.37 6.73
CA ALA A 212 -4.84 8.55 6.42
C ALA A 212 -4.29 8.88 5.03
N LYS A 213 -2.97 8.83 4.90
CA LYS A 213 -2.26 8.79 3.62
C LYS A 213 -1.43 7.52 3.57
N CYS A 214 -1.72 6.61 2.64
CA CYS A 214 -0.82 5.48 2.39
C CYS A 214 0.52 5.95 1.83
N ILE A 215 0.50 7.01 1.01
CA ILE A 215 1.71 7.73 0.58
C ILE A 215 1.69 9.10 1.27
N ASP A 216 2.37 9.17 2.42
CA ASP A 216 2.31 10.29 3.36
C ASP A 216 3.59 11.15 3.23
N ASP A 217 3.41 12.34 2.67
CA ASP A 217 4.42 13.41 2.60
C ASP A 217 5.03 13.72 3.97
N ARG A 218 4.23 13.75 5.03
CA ARG A 218 4.72 14.07 6.38
C ARG A 218 5.64 12.99 6.90
N LEU A 219 5.30 11.72 6.66
CA LEU A 219 6.13 10.60 7.08
C LEU A 219 7.42 10.52 6.26
N ILE A 220 7.36 10.77 4.95
CA ILE A 220 8.56 10.85 4.11
C ILE A 220 9.47 11.99 4.59
N ALA A 221 8.90 13.14 4.94
CA ALA A 221 9.67 14.26 5.49
C ALA A 221 10.31 13.91 6.85
N GLU A 222 9.57 13.25 7.74
CA GLU A 222 10.07 12.77 9.04
C GLU A 222 11.24 11.79 8.86
N ILE A 223 11.08 10.78 8.00
CA ILE A 223 12.10 9.73 7.77
C ILE A 223 13.36 10.32 7.13
N SER A 224 13.21 11.25 6.19
CA SER A 224 14.31 11.81 5.42
C SER A 224 15.00 13.02 6.06
N GLY A 225 14.34 13.66 7.04
CA GLY A 225 14.76 14.96 7.57
C GLY A 225 14.66 16.10 6.55
N LYS A 226 13.95 15.92 5.43
CA LYS A 226 13.85 16.89 4.33
C LYS A 226 12.40 17.31 4.11
N ASN A 227 12.21 18.57 3.76
CA ASN A 227 10.90 19.04 3.32
C ASN A 227 10.57 18.45 1.94
N ILE A 228 9.31 18.03 1.78
CA ILE A 228 8.79 17.53 0.51
C ILE A 228 7.73 18.49 -0.04
N ARG A 229 7.85 18.89 -1.30
CA ARG A 229 6.84 19.71 -2.00
C ARG A 229 6.23 18.91 -3.13
N VAL A 230 5.00 18.45 -2.92
CA VAL A 230 4.30 17.59 -3.87
C VAL A 230 2.79 17.76 -3.73
N VAL A 231 2.08 17.68 -4.85
CA VAL A 231 0.63 17.77 -4.89
C VAL A 231 -0.03 16.40 -4.66
N LYS A 232 -1.29 16.41 -4.22
CA LYS A 232 -2.16 15.24 -4.19
C LYS A 232 -2.13 14.53 -5.55
N ASP A 233 -2.10 13.21 -5.54
CA ASP A 233 -2.25 12.42 -6.75
C ASP A 233 -3.65 12.61 -7.35
N ARG A 234 -3.69 13.14 -8.57
CA ARG A 234 -4.91 13.42 -9.33
C ARG A 234 -5.67 12.14 -9.70
N ASN A 235 -5.01 11.00 -9.73
CA ASN A 235 -5.62 9.71 -10.07
C ASN A 235 -6.24 9.00 -8.87
N GLN A 236 -6.11 9.55 -7.65
CA GLN A 236 -6.72 8.99 -6.45
C GLN A 236 -8.10 9.59 -6.19
N ARG A 237 -8.93 8.84 -5.46
CA ARG A 237 -10.24 9.27 -4.95
C ARG A 237 -10.20 10.71 -4.42
N HIS A 238 -11.31 11.43 -4.56
CA HIS A 238 -11.38 12.84 -4.16
C HIS A 238 -10.98 13.06 -2.69
N SER A 239 -11.48 12.21 -1.79
CA SER A 239 -11.17 12.21 -0.35
C SER A 239 -9.80 11.62 0.02
N CYS A 240 -9.05 11.06 -0.93
CA CYS A 240 -7.74 10.44 -0.64
C CYS A 240 -6.63 11.50 -0.62
N GLY A 241 -5.97 11.68 0.52
CA GLY A 241 -4.88 12.65 0.67
C GLY A 241 -3.51 12.24 0.12
N CYS A 242 -3.38 11.04 -0.47
CA CYS A 242 -2.08 10.52 -0.91
C CYS A 242 -1.43 11.42 -1.98
N ILE A 243 -0.13 11.61 -1.86
CA ILE A 243 0.68 12.32 -2.84
C ILE A 243 0.98 11.43 -4.06
N ALA A 244 1.38 12.08 -5.17
CA ALA A 244 1.73 11.40 -6.41
C ALA A 244 2.88 10.38 -6.23
N SER A 245 2.74 9.23 -6.89
CA SER A 245 3.74 8.16 -6.87
C SER A 245 3.70 7.35 -8.17
N ILE A 246 4.71 6.53 -8.38
CA ILE A 246 4.77 5.56 -9.47
C ILE A 246 4.66 4.15 -8.89
N ASP A 247 3.58 3.45 -9.23
CA ASP A 247 3.38 2.06 -8.83
C ASP A 247 4.02 1.11 -9.83
N ILE A 248 4.83 0.17 -9.33
CA ILE A 248 5.58 -0.80 -10.15
C ILE A 248 4.97 -2.20 -10.14
N GLY A 249 3.78 -2.37 -9.56
CA GLY A 249 3.10 -3.66 -9.53
C GLY A 249 2.17 -3.89 -10.72
N ALA A 250 1.76 -5.14 -10.86
CA ALA A 250 0.81 -5.61 -11.85
C ALA A 250 -0.47 -6.12 -11.17
N TYR A 251 -1.60 -5.98 -11.86
CA TYR A 251 -2.85 -6.62 -11.47
C TYR A 251 -2.74 -8.14 -11.65
N ASN A 252 -3.52 -8.90 -10.87
CA ASN A 252 -3.56 -10.36 -10.91
C ASN A 252 -2.16 -10.97 -10.84
N SER A 253 -1.32 -10.52 -9.92
CA SER A 253 -0.04 -11.18 -9.61
C SER A 253 0.16 -11.42 -8.11
N CYS A 254 -0.76 -10.97 -7.25
CA CYS A 254 -0.68 -11.29 -5.82
C CYS A 254 -1.25 -12.70 -5.57
N ARG A 255 -0.51 -13.53 -4.82
CA ARG A 255 -0.87 -14.92 -4.55
C ARG A 255 -1.61 -15.14 -3.23
N HIS A 256 -1.95 -14.07 -2.50
CA HIS A 256 -2.65 -14.15 -1.21
C HIS A 256 -4.09 -14.67 -1.31
N GLY A 257 -4.75 -14.50 -2.45
CA GLY A 257 -6.11 -15.01 -2.67
C GLY A 257 -7.20 -14.35 -1.82
N CYS A 258 -7.01 -13.09 -1.41
CA CYS A 258 -7.96 -12.38 -0.54
C CYS A 258 -9.29 -12.13 -1.27
N LEU A 259 -10.41 -12.51 -0.66
CA LEU A 259 -11.74 -12.40 -1.29
C LEU A 259 -12.18 -10.96 -1.60
N TYR A 260 -11.72 -9.99 -0.81
CA TYR A 260 -12.00 -8.57 -1.01
C TYR A 260 -11.04 -7.86 -1.99
N CYS A 261 -10.08 -8.58 -2.59
CA CYS A 261 -9.02 -7.95 -3.38
C CYS A 261 -9.55 -7.39 -4.72
N TYR A 262 -9.45 -6.07 -4.91
CA TYR A 262 -9.73 -5.45 -6.21
C TYR A 262 -8.59 -5.65 -7.24
N ALA A 263 -7.39 -5.98 -6.77
CA ALA A 263 -6.19 -6.02 -7.59
C ALA A 263 -5.88 -7.42 -8.14
N SER A 264 -6.20 -8.47 -7.39
CA SER A 264 -6.04 -9.87 -7.79
C SER A 264 -7.35 -10.60 -7.62
N PHE A 265 -8.11 -10.69 -8.70
CA PHE A 265 -9.53 -11.08 -8.73
C PHE A 265 -9.80 -12.27 -9.67
N SER A 266 -8.77 -12.81 -10.31
CA SER A 266 -8.84 -13.96 -11.21
C SER A 266 -7.71 -14.93 -10.89
N GLU A 267 -8.04 -16.06 -10.26
CA GLU A 267 -7.05 -17.10 -9.90
C GLU A 267 -6.31 -17.62 -11.14
N LYS A 268 -7.02 -17.83 -12.26
CA LYS A 268 -6.42 -18.21 -13.54
C LYS A 268 -5.39 -17.17 -14.03
N SER A 269 -5.73 -15.88 -13.94
CA SER A 269 -4.81 -14.81 -14.35
C SER A 269 -3.62 -14.71 -13.40
N VAL A 270 -3.82 -14.90 -12.09
CA VAL A 270 -2.73 -14.96 -11.09
C VAL A 270 -1.77 -16.10 -11.39
N ALA A 271 -2.28 -17.30 -11.66
CA ALA A 271 -1.46 -18.45 -12.02
C ALA A 271 -0.63 -18.19 -13.29
N ASN A 272 -1.28 -17.69 -14.36
CA ASN A 272 -0.60 -17.38 -15.62
C ASN A 272 0.44 -16.25 -15.48
N ASN A 273 0.15 -15.21 -14.71
CA ASN A 273 1.10 -14.13 -14.49
C ASN A 273 2.28 -14.59 -13.62
N THR A 274 2.02 -15.44 -12.63
CA THR A 274 3.07 -16.02 -11.78
C THR A 274 4.01 -16.91 -12.60
N SER A 275 3.49 -17.75 -13.51
CA SER A 275 4.33 -18.61 -14.34
C SER A 275 5.18 -17.83 -15.35
N ARG A 276 4.77 -16.62 -15.72
CA ARG A 276 5.53 -15.69 -16.57
C ARG A 276 6.50 -14.81 -15.79
N HIS A 277 6.55 -14.92 -14.46
CA HIS A 277 7.49 -14.14 -13.67
C HIS A 277 8.92 -14.66 -13.86
N ASN A 278 9.85 -13.76 -14.13
CA ASN A 278 11.27 -14.03 -14.15
C ASN A 278 11.99 -12.98 -13.28
N PRO A 279 12.72 -13.37 -12.21
CA PRO A 279 13.44 -12.44 -11.34
C PRO A 279 14.49 -11.57 -12.06
N ASN A 280 14.95 -12.01 -13.23
CA ASN A 280 15.92 -11.28 -14.06
C ASN A 280 15.27 -10.43 -15.16
N SER A 281 13.94 -10.50 -15.32
CA SER A 281 13.25 -9.65 -16.30
C SER A 281 13.18 -8.19 -15.83
N PRO A 282 13.32 -7.21 -16.74
CA PRO A 282 13.06 -5.81 -16.42
C PRO A 282 11.61 -5.52 -16.04
N MET A 283 10.68 -6.45 -16.26
CA MET A 283 9.27 -6.31 -15.93
C MET A 283 8.86 -7.27 -14.81
N LEU A 284 7.83 -6.91 -14.04
CA LEU A 284 7.33 -7.81 -12.99
C LEU A 284 6.76 -9.10 -13.58
N ILE A 285 6.11 -9.03 -14.75
CA ILE A 285 5.44 -10.17 -15.41
C ILE A 285 5.78 -10.16 -16.89
N GLY A 286 6.35 -11.27 -17.39
CA GLY A 286 6.80 -11.41 -18.77
C GLY A 286 7.91 -10.43 -19.14
N ASP A 287 8.08 -10.18 -20.43
CA ASP A 287 9.10 -9.27 -20.98
C ASP A 287 8.47 -8.24 -21.92
N VAL A 288 9.33 -7.38 -22.50
CA VAL A 288 8.93 -6.46 -23.57
C VAL A 288 8.58 -7.28 -24.81
N GLU A 289 7.44 -6.95 -25.42
CA GLU A 289 6.93 -7.66 -26.59
C GLU A 289 7.13 -6.83 -27.86
N ALA A 290 7.17 -7.49 -29.02
CA ALA A 290 7.19 -6.80 -30.30
C ALA A 290 5.98 -5.84 -30.42
N GLY A 291 6.26 -4.59 -30.80
CA GLY A 291 5.25 -3.52 -30.90
C GLY A 291 5.00 -2.74 -29.61
N ASP A 292 5.69 -3.06 -28.51
CA ASP A 292 5.65 -2.22 -27.31
C ASP A 292 6.39 -0.89 -27.54
N LYS A 293 5.77 0.21 -27.10
CA LYS A 293 6.40 1.52 -27.04
C LYS A 293 6.96 1.75 -25.64
N VAL A 294 8.26 1.55 -25.49
CA VAL A 294 8.98 1.87 -24.25
C VAL A 294 9.29 3.37 -24.21
N THR A 295 8.82 4.06 -23.17
CA THR A 295 9.06 5.50 -22.99
C THR A 295 9.69 5.77 -21.63
N LYS A 296 10.80 6.53 -21.61
CA LYS A 296 11.42 7.00 -20.37
C LYS A 296 10.47 7.95 -19.65
N ARG A 297 10.12 7.63 -18.41
CA ARG A 297 9.20 8.45 -17.63
C ARG A 297 9.95 9.68 -17.09
N LYS A 298 9.39 10.89 -17.27
CA LYS A 298 9.92 12.10 -16.61
C LYS A 298 9.77 11.94 -15.10
N MET A 299 10.90 11.89 -14.39
CA MET A 299 10.96 11.72 -12.95
C MET A 299 11.76 12.87 -12.34
N VAL A 300 11.22 13.48 -11.29
CA VAL A 300 11.82 14.62 -10.60
C VAL A 300 11.79 14.35 -9.09
N SER A 301 12.90 14.64 -8.40
CA SER A 301 12.96 14.64 -6.94
C SER A 301 12.09 15.78 -6.37
N TYR A 302 11.27 15.46 -5.39
CA TYR A 302 10.45 16.37 -4.61
C TYR A 302 11.26 17.04 -3.48
N PHE A 303 12.45 16.53 -3.14
CA PHE A 303 13.36 17.17 -2.19
C PHE A 303 14.14 18.33 -2.79
N LYS A 304 14.45 18.29 -4.08
CA LYS A 304 15.26 19.33 -4.76
C LYS A 304 14.51 20.64 -5.01
N GLY A 305 13.24 20.74 -4.59
CA GLY A 305 12.38 21.87 -4.96
C GLY A 305 12.07 21.86 -6.47
N LEU A 306 11.01 22.57 -6.87
CA LEU A 306 10.79 22.87 -8.28
C LEU A 306 11.83 23.91 -8.73
N GLU A 307 13.04 23.48 -9.08
CA GLU A 307 13.99 24.31 -9.85
C GLU A 307 13.79 24.17 -11.37
N ALA A 308 12.61 23.74 -11.82
CA ALA A 308 12.28 23.74 -13.24
C ALA A 308 10.82 24.13 -13.47
N GLU A 309 10.65 25.16 -14.30
CA GLU A 309 9.41 25.69 -14.89
C GLU A 309 8.72 26.80 -14.06
N LEU A 310 9.39 27.96 -14.01
CA LEU A 310 8.74 29.23 -14.36
C LEU A 310 7.99 29.01 -15.68
N PHE A 311 6.72 28.61 -15.61
CA PHE A 311 5.82 28.78 -16.73
C PHE A 311 5.60 30.28 -16.90
N PRO A 312 5.89 30.88 -18.07
CA PRO A 312 5.26 32.14 -18.39
C PRO A 312 3.77 31.84 -18.47
N MET A 313 3.00 32.42 -17.55
CA MET A 313 1.59 32.67 -17.80
C MET A 313 1.52 33.58 -19.02
N THR A 314 1.49 33.01 -20.22
CA THR A 314 1.00 33.71 -21.39
C THR A 314 -0.50 33.95 -21.16
N LYS A 315 -0.79 35.14 -20.64
CA LYS A 315 -2.02 35.85 -20.97
C LYS A 315 -2.19 35.78 -22.48
N SER A 316 -3.26 35.15 -22.94
CA SER A 316 -3.92 35.57 -24.17
C SER A 316 -5.39 35.72 -23.83
N LEU A 317 -5.70 36.94 -23.39
CA LEU A 317 -6.97 37.57 -23.67
C LEU A 317 -6.88 38.04 -25.13
N LEU A 318 -7.68 37.42 -25.99
CA LEU A 318 -8.44 38.01 -27.09
C LEU A 318 -9.48 36.98 -27.51
#